data_AF-A0A7X7UQD1-F1
#
_entry.id   AF-A0A7X7UQD1-F1
#
_cell.length_a   1.000
_cell.length_b   1.000
_cell.length_c   1.000
_cell.angle_alpha   90.00
_cell.angle_beta   90.00
_cell.angle_gamma   90.00
#
_symmetry.space_group_name_H-M   'P 1'
#
loop_
_entity.id
_entity.type
_entity.pdbx_description
1 polymer ?
#
loop_
_entity_poly.entity_id
_entity_poly.type
_entity_poly.pdbx_seq_one_letter_code
_entity_poly.pdbx_strand_id
1 'polypeptide(L)'
;MFLNLLSKEEKHYFIDLLLKVVGVDGDPSETETQIINRLKHEMGEDALRYRKSNASLEKLIDYFANKPKATRNLVFMNLVSASLYDEFYSVEEHLLIEQIQNGFEISNKKKAELMKIVYAERDLREKAKRVIAE
;
A
#
# COMPACT_ATOMS: atom_id res chain seq x y z
N MET A 1 -10.08 -3.53 0.02
CA MET A 1 -9.62 -2.64 -1.04
C MET A 1 -9.74 -3.38 -2.38
N PHE A 2 -9.03 -2.94 -3.41
CA PHE A 2 -9.13 -3.45 -4.79
C PHE A 2 -7.98 -4.41 -5.15
N LEU A 3 -7.24 -4.95 -4.17
CA LEU A 3 -6.04 -5.76 -4.44
C LEU A 3 -6.37 -7.11 -5.10
N ASN A 4 -7.61 -7.55 -5.00
CA ASN A 4 -8.12 -8.70 -5.74
C ASN A 4 -8.10 -8.50 -7.27
N LEU A 5 -8.08 -7.25 -7.77
CA LEU A 5 -8.02 -6.92 -9.19
C LEU A 5 -6.62 -7.07 -9.79
N LEU A 6 -5.58 -7.18 -8.96
CA LEU A 6 -4.21 -7.41 -9.41
C LEU A 6 -4.05 -8.84 -9.96
N SER A 7 -3.27 -8.98 -11.02
CA SER A 7 -2.78 -10.29 -11.46
C SER A 7 -1.90 -10.94 -10.39
N LYS A 8 -1.68 -12.25 -10.50
CA LYS A 8 -0.82 -12.99 -9.57
C LYS A 8 0.58 -12.39 -9.44
N GLU A 9 1.18 -12.01 -10.57
CA GLU A 9 2.49 -11.37 -10.58
C GLU A 9 2.44 -9.99 -9.90
N GLU A 10 1.47 -9.14 -10.24
CA GLU A 10 1.34 -7.82 -9.63
C GLU A 10 1.12 -7.88 -8.11
N LYS A 11 0.43 -8.90 -7.61
CA LYS A 11 0.28 -9.14 -6.17
C LYS A 11 1.63 -9.40 -5.49
N HIS A 12 2.49 -10.22 -6.09
CA HIS A 12 3.82 -10.50 -5.56
C HIS A 12 4.69 -9.24 -5.52
N TYR A 13 4.73 -8.49 -6.62
CA TYR A 13 5.48 -7.23 -6.70
C TYR A 13 4.91 -6.17 -5.76
N PHE A 14 3.59 -6.14 -5.56
CA PHE A 14 2.96 -5.25 -4.58
C PHE A 14 3.37 -5.61 -3.16
N ILE A 15 3.42 -6.89 -2.80
CA ILE A 15 3.89 -7.33 -1.47
C ILE A 15 5.34 -6.90 -1.25
N ASP A 16 6.21 -7.09 -2.24
CA ASP A 16 7.60 -6.66 -2.12
C ASP A 16 7.73 -5.15 -1.94
N LEU A 17 6.91 -4.36 -2.63
CA LEU A 17 6.89 -2.92 -2.51
C LEU A 17 6.35 -2.46 -1.16
N LEU A 18 5.25 -3.08 -0.69
CA LEU A 18 4.67 -2.84 0.63
C LEU A 18 5.69 -3.11 1.75
N LEU A 19 6.41 -4.24 1.67
CA LEU A 19 7.43 -4.59 2.66
C LEU A 19 8.61 -3.62 2.67
N LYS A 20 8.94 -3.01 1.53
CA LYS A 20 9.95 -1.94 1.49
C LYS A 20 9.46 -0.64 2.10
N VAL A 21 8.20 -0.29 1.88
CA VAL A 21 7.58 0.91 2.46
C VAL A 21 7.56 0.80 3.97
N VAL A 22 6.97 -0.28 4.48
CA VAL A 22 6.79 -0.52 5.91
C VAL A 22 8.11 -0.79 6.64
N GLY A 23 9.13 -1.31 5.94
CA GLY A 23 10.43 -1.62 6.54
C GLY A 23 11.50 -0.53 6.35
N VAL A 24 11.12 0.69 5.94
CA VAL A 24 12.09 1.73 5.56
C VAL A 24 12.78 2.38 6.76
N ASP A 25 12.07 2.48 7.89
CA ASP A 25 12.55 3.07 9.15
C ASP A 25 12.93 2.01 10.20
N GLY A 26 12.74 0.72 9.91
CA GLY A 26 13.14 -0.37 10.79
C GLY A 26 12.38 -1.67 10.55
N ASP A 27 12.29 -2.49 11.59
CA ASP A 27 11.46 -3.68 11.58
C ASP A 27 9.98 -3.28 11.71
N PRO A 28 9.06 -3.89 10.93
CA PRO A 28 7.64 -3.57 11.00
C PRO A 28 7.07 -3.72 12.41
N SER A 29 6.27 -2.74 12.83
CA SER A 29 5.51 -2.79 14.06
C SER A 29 4.48 -3.93 14.05
N GLU A 30 3.89 -4.24 15.21
CA GLU A 30 2.81 -5.24 15.28
C GLU A 30 1.61 -4.81 14.42
N THR A 31 1.25 -3.52 14.49
CA THR A 31 0.18 -2.91 13.70
C THR A 31 0.44 -3.06 12.20
N GLU A 32 1.65 -2.73 11.77
CA GLU A 32 2.10 -2.87 10.39
C GLU A 32 2.09 -4.31 9.89
N THR A 33 2.53 -5.24 10.74
CA THR A 33 2.46 -6.67 10.45
C THR A 33 1.02 -7.14 10.27
N GLN A 34 0.09 -6.69 11.11
CA GLN A 34 -1.33 -7.00 10.96
C GLN A 34 -1.91 -6.43 9.66
N ILE A 35 -1.51 -5.22 9.26
CA ILE A 35 -1.90 -4.61 7.98
C ILE A 35 -1.37 -5.44 6.82
N ILE A 36 -0.08 -5.78 6.79
CA ILE A 36 0.50 -6.62 5.74
C ILE A 36 -0.27 -7.93 5.60
N ASN A 37 -0.56 -8.61 6.71
CA ASN A 37 -1.31 -9.86 6.70
C ASN A 37 -2.73 -9.69 6.17
N ARG A 38 -3.42 -8.63 6.57
CA ARG A 38 -4.75 -8.30 6.05
C ARG A 38 -4.74 -8.08 4.53
N LEU A 39 -3.75 -7.36 4.02
CA LEU A 39 -3.62 -7.12 2.57
C LEU A 39 -3.32 -8.42 1.82
N LYS A 40 -2.48 -9.29 2.37
CA LYS A 40 -2.26 -10.64 1.83
C LYS A 40 -3.53 -11.48 1.81
N HIS A 41 -4.34 -11.44 2.86
CA HIS A 41 -5.63 -12.12 2.90
C HIS A 41 -6.58 -11.63 1.81
N GLU A 42 -6.66 -10.31 1.59
CA GLU A 42 -7.47 -9.73 0.53
C GLU A 42 -7.03 -10.19 -0.88
N MET A 43 -5.72 -10.36 -1.08
CA MET A 43 -5.15 -10.83 -2.35
C MET A 43 -5.38 -12.32 -2.62
N GLY A 44 -5.69 -13.12 -1.59
CA GLY A 44 -5.98 -14.55 -1.67
C GLY A 44 -4.81 -15.46 -1.25
N GLU A 45 -5.04 -16.78 -1.26
CA GLU A 45 -4.09 -17.78 -0.72
C GLU A 45 -2.69 -17.71 -1.34
N ASP A 46 -2.59 -17.41 -2.63
CA ASP A 46 -1.30 -17.27 -3.31
C ASP A 46 -0.42 -16.18 -2.66
N ALA A 47 -1.01 -15.05 -2.29
CA ALA A 47 -0.33 -13.93 -1.66
C ALA A 47 0.10 -14.23 -0.21
N LEU A 48 -0.66 -15.05 0.51
CA LEU A 48 -0.29 -15.51 1.86
C LEU A 48 0.95 -16.39 1.84
N ARG A 49 1.09 -17.24 0.81
CA ARG A 49 2.23 -18.15 0.65
C ARG A 49 3.46 -17.47 0.06
N TYR A 50 3.29 -16.31 -0.57
CA TYR A 50 4.39 -15.58 -1.17
C TYR A 50 5.39 -15.11 -0.11
N ARG A 51 6.65 -15.51 -0.31
CA ARG A 51 7.80 -15.03 0.46
C ARG A 51 8.50 -13.95 -0.35
N LYS A 52 8.91 -12.88 0.34
CA LYS A 52 9.54 -11.70 -0.26
C LYS A 52 10.62 -12.08 -1.26
N SER A 53 10.69 -11.35 -2.37
CA SER A 53 11.82 -11.47 -3.30
C SER A 53 12.96 -10.51 -2.93
N ASN A 54 14.10 -10.66 -3.61
CA ASN A 54 15.22 -9.73 -3.52
C ASN A 54 15.14 -8.59 -4.55
N ALA A 55 13.95 -8.29 -5.09
CA ALA A 55 13.79 -7.18 -6.03
C ALA A 55 14.22 -5.86 -5.39
N SER A 56 14.99 -5.05 -6.12
CA SER A 56 15.36 -3.70 -5.67
C SER A 56 14.14 -2.78 -5.74
N LEU A 57 14.18 -1.66 -5.02
CA LEU A 57 13.08 -0.69 -5.05
C LEU A 57 12.87 -0.15 -6.46
N GLU A 58 13.97 0.18 -7.14
CA GLU A 58 14.00 0.73 -8.50
C GLU A 58 13.30 -0.24 -9.47
N LYS A 59 13.63 -1.54 -9.38
CA LYS A 59 12.99 -2.57 -10.20
C LYS A 59 11.48 -2.64 -9.98
N LEU A 60 11.03 -2.53 -8.72
CA LEU A 60 9.60 -2.57 -8.40
C LEU A 60 8.88 -1.32 -8.93
N ILE A 61 9.51 -0.15 -8.79
CA ILE A 61 9.01 1.10 -9.33
C ILE A 61 8.89 1.01 -10.86
N ASP A 62 9.95 0.59 -11.53
CA ASP A 62 9.99 0.43 -12.99
C ASP A 62 8.94 -0.58 -13.49
N TYR A 63 8.75 -1.69 -12.75
CA TYR A 63 7.74 -2.68 -13.09
C TYR A 63 6.34 -2.06 -13.14
N PHE A 64 5.96 -1.32 -12.09
CA PHE A 64 4.64 -0.69 -12.01
C PHE A 64 4.52 0.57 -12.88
N ALA A 65 5.60 1.31 -13.11
CA ALA A 65 5.62 2.46 -14.02
C ALA A 65 5.15 2.08 -15.42
N ASN A 66 5.46 0.86 -15.87
CA ASN A 66 5.05 0.32 -17.18
C ASN A 66 3.65 -0.32 -17.20
N LYS A 67 2.90 -0.30 -16.08
CA LYS A 67 1.54 -0.85 -16.00
C LYS A 67 0.47 0.17 -16.41
N PRO A 68 -0.75 -0.29 -16.77
CA PRO A 68 -1.87 0.61 -17.04
C PRO A 68 -2.10 1.58 -15.87
N LYS A 69 -2.53 2.80 -16.20
CA LYS A 69 -2.79 3.87 -15.22
C LYS A 69 -3.70 3.43 -14.06
N ALA A 70 -4.68 2.58 -14.34
CA ALA A 70 -5.56 2.01 -13.32
C ALA A 70 -4.78 1.18 -12.28
N THR A 71 -3.88 0.30 -12.73
CA THR A 71 -3.01 -0.50 -11.87
C THR A 71 -2.09 0.38 -11.04
N ARG A 72 -1.43 1.39 -11.65
CA ARG A 72 -0.54 2.33 -10.93
C ARG A 72 -1.27 3.05 -9.80
N ASN A 73 -2.46 3.60 -10.10
CA ASN A 73 -3.29 4.28 -9.11
C ASN A 73 -3.75 3.34 -7.99
N LEU A 74 -4.14 2.12 -8.35
CA LEU A 74 -4.56 1.11 -7.39
C LEU A 74 -3.43 0.77 -6.43
N VAL A 75 -2.27 0.39 -6.95
CA VAL A 75 -1.07 0.05 -6.17
C VAL A 75 -0.71 1.21 -5.24
N PHE A 76 -0.61 2.43 -5.78
CA PHE A 76 -0.27 3.62 -4.99
C PHE A 76 -1.29 3.91 -3.88
N MET A 77 -2.58 3.87 -4.19
CA MET A 77 -3.64 4.12 -3.19
C MET A 77 -3.57 3.11 -2.04
N ASN A 78 -3.30 1.83 -2.34
CA ASN A 78 -3.20 0.78 -1.32
C ASN A 78 -1.94 0.93 -0.46
N LEU A 79 -0.81 1.38 -1.02
CA LEU A 79 0.40 1.71 -0.24
C LEU A 79 0.14 2.87 0.72
N VAL A 80 -0.45 3.97 0.21
CA VAL A 80 -0.83 5.11 1.05
C VAL A 80 -1.82 4.69 2.13
N SER A 81 -2.80 3.83 1.78
CA SER A 81 -3.72 3.30 2.78
C SER A 81 -3.00 2.50 3.86
N ALA A 82 -1.98 1.71 3.51
CA ALA A 82 -1.23 0.92 4.48
C ALA A 82 -0.44 1.81 5.45
N SER A 83 0.30 2.79 4.94
CA SER A 83 1.11 3.70 5.77
C SER A 83 0.29 4.66 6.64
N LEU A 84 -0.98 4.92 6.32
CA LEU A 84 -1.84 5.80 7.12
C LEU A 84 -2.62 5.08 8.24
N TYR A 85 -2.40 3.78 8.42
CA TYR A 85 -3.01 3.04 9.53
C TYR A 85 -2.29 3.23 10.86
N ASP A 86 -0.98 3.44 10.83
CA ASP A 86 -0.23 3.75 12.05
C ASP A 86 -0.45 5.24 12.41
N GLU A 87 -0.46 5.54 13.71
CA GLU A 87 -0.48 6.92 14.20
C GLU A 87 0.87 7.62 13.96
N PHE A 88 1.92 6.85 13.69
CA PHE A 88 3.30 7.30 13.51
C PHE A 88 3.79 7.11 12.07
N TYR A 89 3.15 7.77 11.12
CA TYR A 89 3.67 7.88 9.75
C TYR A 89 5.03 8.58 9.74
N SER A 90 6.09 7.87 9.37
CA SER A 90 7.46 8.38 9.48
C SER A 90 7.86 9.26 8.29
N VAL A 91 8.94 10.04 8.46
CA VAL A 91 9.46 10.89 7.37
C VAL A 91 10.04 10.02 6.27
N GLU A 92 10.67 8.91 6.64
CA GLU A 92 11.27 7.93 5.74
C GLU A 92 10.20 7.25 4.87
N GLU A 93 9.08 6.83 5.47
CA GLU A 93 7.91 6.36 4.73
C GLU A 93 7.37 7.42 3.78
N HIS A 94 7.32 8.68 4.23
CA HIS A 94 6.87 9.79 3.39
C HIS A 94 7.71 9.98 2.14
N LEU A 95 9.02 10.04 2.31
CA LEU A 95 9.97 10.20 1.21
C LEU A 95 9.89 9.01 0.23
N LEU A 96 9.74 7.80 0.75
CA LEU A 96 9.62 6.61 -0.09
C LEU A 96 8.30 6.58 -0.88
N ILE A 97 7.18 6.96 -0.25
CA ILE A 97 5.89 7.10 -0.94
C ILE A 97 5.97 8.19 -2.02
N GLU A 98 6.67 9.31 -1.77
CA GLU A 98 6.90 10.36 -2.78
C GLU A 98 7.76 9.84 -3.95
N GLN A 99 8.81 9.08 -3.67
CA GLN A 99 9.63 8.44 -4.70
C GLN A 99 8.79 7.51 -5.58
N ILE A 100 7.93 6.67 -4.97
CA ILE A 100 7.02 5.77 -5.69
C ILE A 100 5.99 6.57 -6.50
N GLN A 101 5.42 7.64 -5.94
CA GLN A 101 4.49 8.52 -6.64
C GLN A 101 5.11 9.06 -7.93
N ASN A 102 6.34 9.58 -7.83
CA ASN A 102 7.07 10.16 -8.96
C ASN A 102 7.38 9.08 -10.00
N GLY A 103 7.85 7.90 -9.58
CA GLY A 103 8.12 6.79 -10.48
C GLY A 103 6.87 6.24 -11.18
N PHE A 104 5.70 6.33 -10.55
CA PHE A 104 4.42 5.93 -11.17
C PHE A 104 3.80 7.03 -12.04
N GLU A 105 4.45 8.20 -12.11
CA GLU A 105 3.97 9.39 -12.80
C GLU A 105 2.57 9.83 -12.31
N ILE A 106 2.34 9.73 -10.99
CA ILE A 106 1.08 10.13 -10.38
C ILE A 106 1.16 11.62 -10.05
N SER A 107 0.33 12.40 -10.72
CA SER A 107 0.25 13.85 -10.46
C SER A 107 -0.24 14.15 -9.04
N ASN A 108 0.17 15.29 -8.49
CA ASN A 108 -0.29 15.75 -7.17
C ASN A 108 -1.83 15.86 -7.09
N LYS A 109 -2.48 16.26 -8.18
CA LYS A 109 -3.96 16.25 -8.26
C LYS A 109 -4.52 14.85 -8.07
N LYS A 110 -3.95 13.84 -8.75
CA LYS A 110 -4.40 12.45 -8.62
C LYS A 110 -4.07 11.89 -7.24
N LYS A 111 -2.89 12.17 -6.68
CA LYS A 111 -2.53 11.84 -5.30
C LYS A 111 -3.60 12.34 -4.33
N ALA A 112 -3.96 13.62 -4.42
CA ALA A 112 -4.96 14.22 -3.56
C ALA A 112 -6.34 13.56 -3.71
N GLU A 113 -6.76 13.22 -4.93
CA GLU A 113 -8.00 12.47 -5.18
C GLU A 113 -7.98 11.07 -4.53
N LEU A 114 -6.87 10.33 -4.67
CA LEU A 114 -6.72 9.00 -4.06
C LEU A 114 -6.68 9.08 -2.52
N MET A 115 -5.97 10.06 -1.98
CA MET A 115 -5.91 10.29 -0.53
C MET A 115 -7.29 10.60 0.08
N LYS A 116 -8.13 11.38 -0.62
CA LYS A 116 -9.51 11.63 -0.17
C LYS A 116 -10.30 10.34 0.01
N ILE A 117 -10.12 9.37 -0.88
CA ILE A 117 -10.79 8.06 -0.79
C ILE A 117 -10.28 7.30 0.44
N VAL A 118 -8.96 7.27 0.64
CA VAL A 118 -8.34 6.60 1.80
C VAL A 118 -8.80 7.20 3.12
N TYR A 119 -8.83 8.53 3.23
CA TYR A 119 -9.32 9.20 4.44
C TYR A 119 -10.81 8.94 4.69
N ALA A 120 -11.64 9.01 3.65
CA ALA A 120 -13.07 8.71 3.77
C ALA A 120 -13.31 7.27 4.25
N GLU A 121 -12.51 6.31 3.77
CA GLU A 121 -12.58 4.92 4.24
C GLU A 121 -12.17 4.80 5.72
N ARG A 122 -11.10 5.47 6.13
CA ARG A 122 -10.63 5.50 7.52
C ARG A 122 -11.70 6.11 8.44
N ASP A 123 -12.25 7.27 8.09
CA ASP A 123 -13.28 7.95 8.88
C ASP A 123 -14.53 7.09 9.04
N LEU A 124 -14.94 6.40 7.98
CA LEU A 124 -16.08 5.48 8.04
C LEU A 124 -15.81 4.30 8.98
N ARG A 125 -14.60 3.75 8.97
CA ARG A 125 -14.20 2.65 9.87
C ARG A 125 -14.16 3.11 11.33
N GLU A 126 -13.60 4.29 11.59
CA GLU A 126 -13.56 4.85 12.96
C GLU A 126 -14.97 5.16 13.48
N LYS A 127 -15.84 5.70 12.61
CA LYS A 127 -17.26 5.89 12.96
C LYS A 127 -17.93 4.56 13.30
N ALA A 128 -17.71 3.52 12.50
CA ALA A 128 -18.28 2.20 12.75
C ALA A 128 -17.81 1.61 14.08
N LYS A 129 -16.53 1.73 14.42
CA LYS A 129 -15.99 1.29 15.73
C LYS A 129 -16.69 1.96 16.90
N ARG A 130 -16.93 3.27 16.82
CA ARG A 130 -17.64 4.03 17.87
C ARG A 130 -19.08 3.53 18.04
N VAL A 131 -19.81 3.38 16.94
CA VAL A 131 -21.21 2.91 16.96
C VAL A 131 -21.33 1.48 17.50
N ILE A 132 -20.37 0.60 17.21
CA ILE A 132 -20.36 -0.79 17.72
C ILE A 132 -20.06 -0.84 19.22
N ALA A 133 -19.30 0.12 19.74
CA ALA A 133 -18.91 0.18 21.15
C ALA A 133 -19.98 0.80 22.07
N GLU A 134 -21.00 1.45 21.50
CA GLU A 134 -22.22 1.91 22.18
C GLU A 134 -23.18 0.75 22.47
#